data_AF-A0A167SJA4-F1
#
_entry.id   AF-A0A167SJA4-F1
#
_cell.length_a   1.000
_cell.length_b   1.000
_cell.length_c   1.000
_cell.angle_alpha   90.00
_cell.angle_beta   90.00
_cell.angle_gamma   90.00
#
_symmetry.space_group_name_H-M   'P 1'
#
loop_
_entity.id
_entity.type
_entity.pdbx_description
1 polymer ?
#
loop_
_entity_poly.entity_id
_entity_poly.type
_entity_poly.pdbx_seq_one_letter_code
_entity_poly.pdbx_strand_id
1 'polypeptide(L)' 'MPKHFKGDTKSYWDDELKDEDIDTVCGVYKIYSGCHETQVSQSSWWPKPNIWNGSGLDVGYWSPTCEVWYQ' A
#
# COMPACT_ATOMS: atom_id res chain seq x y z
N MET A 1 20.53 -36.93 -4.23
CA MET A 1 20.86 -35.51 -3.98
C MET A 1 20.05 -34.69 -4.98
N PRO A 2 19.12 -33.80 -4.56
CA PRO A 2 18.38 -32.99 -5.51
C PRO A 2 19.23 -31.80 -5.94
N LYS A 3 19.02 -31.47 -7.21
CA LYS A 3 19.80 -30.60 -8.07
C LYS A 3 19.39 -29.17 -7.73
N HIS A 4 20.36 -28.32 -7.45
CA HIS A 4 20.15 -26.88 -7.27
C HIS A 4 19.52 -26.32 -8.56
N PHE A 5 18.21 -26.11 -8.57
CA PHE A 5 17.57 -25.25 -9.57
C PHE A 5 17.98 -23.83 -9.22
N LYS A 6 18.95 -23.29 -9.95
CA LYS A 6 19.20 -21.86 -9.98
C LYS A 6 18.05 -21.26 -10.79
N GLY A 7 16.92 -21.05 -10.12
CA GLY A 7 15.79 -20.33 -10.69
C GLY A 7 16.30 -18.95 -11.07
N ASP A 8 16.08 -18.57 -12.32
CA ASP A 8 16.29 -17.21 -12.79
C ASP A 8 15.74 -16.24 -11.75
N THR A 9 16.48 -15.18 -11.44
CA THR A 9 15.97 -13.99 -10.74
C THR A 9 14.97 -13.30 -11.67
N LYS A 10 13.88 -14.00 -11.99
CA LYS A 10 12.71 -13.45 -12.64
C LYS A 10 12.00 -12.73 -11.53
N SER A 11 12.15 -11.41 -11.53
CA SER A 11 11.28 -10.61 -10.70
C SER A 11 9.85 -10.88 -11.18
N TYR A 12 9.04 -11.52 -10.35
CA TYR A 12 7.62 -11.66 -10.63
C TYR A 12 6.99 -10.29 -10.46
N TRP A 13 5.90 -10.02 -11.15
CA TRP A 13 5.13 -8.77 -10.98
C TRP A 13 4.57 -8.59 -9.55
N ASP A 14 4.83 -9.53 -8.62
CA ASP A 14 4.50 -9.42 -7.20
C ASP A 14 5.66 -8.92 -6.31
N ASP A 15 6.86 -8.78 -6.87
CA ASP A 15 8.03 -8.39 -6.09
C ASP A 15 7.93 -6.90 -5.76
N GLU A 16 7.28 -6.66 -4.64
CA GLU A 16 7.20 -5.39 -3.92
C GLU A 16 6.37 -4.31 -4.65
N LEU A 17 5.13 -4.13 -4.19
CA LEU A 17 4.33 -2.95 -4.52
C LEU A 17 5.11 -1.70 -4.10
N LYS A 18 5.42 -0.84 -5.07
CA LYS A 18 6.02 0.45 -4.76
C LYS A 18 4.98 1.36 -4.13
N ASP A 19 5.44 2.36 -3.40
CA ASP A 19 4.56 3.38 -2.80
C ASP A 19 3.67 4.08 -3.84
N GLU A 20 4.15 4.25 -5.08
CA GLU A 20 3.37 4.83 -6.19
C GLU A 20 2.19 3.95 -6.63
N ASP A 21 2.38 2.63 -6.61
CA ASP A 21 1.34 1.66 -6.95
C ASP A 21 0.29 1.59 -5.84
N ILE A 22 0.75 1.62 -4.58
CA ILE A 22 -0.13 1.72 -3.39
C ILE A 22 -0.95 3.01 -3.45
N ASP A 23 -0.33 4.14 -3.78
CA ASP A 23 -1.02 5.43 -3.90
C ASP A 23 -2.11 5.38 -4.98
N THR A 24 -1.82 4.73 -6.10
CA THR A 24 -2.75 4.56 -7.21
C THR A 24 -3.94 3.69 -6.81
N VAL A 25 -3.70 2.52 -6.20
CA VAL A 25 -4.75 1.59 -5.75
C VAL A 25 -5.60 2.22 -4.65
N CYS A 26 -5.00 2.96 -3.72
CA CYS A 26 -5.71 3.60 -2.61
C CYS A 26 -6.44 4.89 -3.02
N GLY A 27 -6.28 5.34 -4.27
CA GLY A 27 -6.90 6.58 -4.76
C GLY A 27 -6.39 7.82 -4.02
N VAL A 28 -5.08 7.93 -3.84
CA VAL A 28 -4.46 9.09 -3.19
C VAL A 28 -4.53 10.30 -4.10
N TYR A 29 -5.02 11.42 -3.59
CA TYR A 29 -5.04 12.72 -4.26
C TYR A 29 -4.41 13.80 -3.38
N LYS A 30 -3.93 14.86 -4.04
CA LYS A 30 -3.26 15.99 -3.40
C LYS A 30 -4.25 17.14 -3.21
N ILE A 31 -4.31 17.67 -1.99
CA ILE A 31 -5.09 18.84 -1.63
C ILE A 31 -4.14 20.00 -1.43
N TYR A 32 -4.29 21.03 -2.25
CA TYR A 32 -3.50 22.25 -2.20
C TYR A 32 -4.23 23.28 -1.33
N SER A 33 -3.63 23.65 -0.19
CA SER A 33 -4.28 24.51 0.82
C SER A 33 -4.07 26.01 0.60
N GLY A 34 -3.46 26.41 -0.53
CA GLY A 34 -3.43 27.79 -1.02
C GLY A 34 -2.55 28.79 -0.25
N CYS A 35 -2.14 28.50 0.99
CA CYS A 35 -1.28 29.39 1.78
C CYS A 35 0.19 29.39 1.33
N HIS A 36 0.66 28.31 0.71
CA HIS A 36 2.01 28.20 0.15
C HIS A 36 2.03 27.04 -0.86
N GLU A 37 2.76 27.18 -1.97
CA GLU A 37 2.90 26.12 -3.00
C GLU A 37 3.44 24.80 -2.42
N THR A 38 4.08 24.87 -1.25
CA THR A 38 4.68 23.74 -0.53
C THR A 38 3.72 23.05 0.44
N GLN A 39 2.55 23.63 0.74
CA GLN A 39 1.60 23.04 1.69
C GLN A 39 0.59 22.14 0.97
N VAL A 40 1.03 20.91 0.72
CA VAL A 40 0.24 19.86 0.09
C VAL A 40 -0.13 18.81 1.15
N SER A 41 -1.43 18.58 1.33
CA SER A 41 -1.92 17.44 2.09
C SER A 41 -2.26 16.29 1.15
N GLN A 42 -2.00 15.05 1.56
CA GLN A 42 -2.42 13.87 0.81
C GLN A 42 -3.64 13.26 1.50
N SER A 43 -4.67 12.96 0.72
CA SER A 43 -5.87 12.25 1.17
C SER A 43 -6.09 11.06 0.25
N SER A 44 -6.72 10.00 0.73
CA SER A 44 -6.96 8.78 -0.04
C SER A 44 -8.40 8.32 0.11
N TRP A 45 -8.92 7.63 -0.90
CA TRP A 45 -10.24 7.01 -0.80
C TRP A 45 -10.19 5.75 0.05
N TRP A 46 -9.18 4.90 -0.12
CA TRP A 46 -8.96 3.72 0.71
C TRP A 46 -7.79 3.93 1.67
N PRO A 47 -7.79 3.29 2.86
CA PRO A 47 -6.67 3.39 3.80
C PRO A 47 -5.45 2.65 3.25
N LYS A 48 -4.28 3.28 3.34
CA LYS A 48 -3.02 2.66 2.92
C LYS A 48 -2.67 1.47 3.83
N PRO A 49 -1.99 0.43 3.33
CA PRO A 49 -1.55 -0.72 4.14
C PRO A 49 -0.80 -0.30 5.42
N ASN A 50 0.01 0.75 5.33
CA ASN A 50 0.80 1.27 6.46
C ASN A 50 -0.04 1.72 7.67
N ILE A 51 -1.34 2.03 7.49
CA ILE A 51 -2.25 2.36 8.60
C ILE A 51 -2.39 1.19 9.57
N TRP A 52 -2.29 -0.04 9.06
CA TRP A 52 -2.48 -1.24 9.84
C TRP A 52 -1.18 -1.78 10.43
N ASN A 53 -0.02 -1.32 9.96
CA ASN A 53 1.29 -1.86 10.33
C ASN A 53 1.48 -1.93 11.86
N GLY A 54 1.76 -3.13 12.37
CA GLY A 54 1.92 -3.39 13.80
C GLY A 54 0.62 -3.46 14.62
N SER A 55 -0.54 -3.30 13.98
CA SER A 55 -1.85 -3.56 14.59
C SER A 55 -2.29 -5.02 14.36
N GLY A 56 -3.33 -5.46 15.07
CA GLY A 56 -3.96 -6.76 14.83
C GLY A 56 -4.70 -6.88 13.49
N LEU A 57 -4.71 -5.81 12.69
CA LEU A 57 -5.35 -5.74 11.38
C LEU A 57 -4.34 -5.83 10.23
N ASP A 58 -3.03 -5.91 10.55
CA ASP A 58 -1.97 -6.23 9.60
C ASP A 58 -1.89 -7.73 9.30
N VAL A 59 -2.92 -8.23 8.62
CA VAL A 59 -3.06 -9.67 8.30
C VAL A 59 -2.65 -10.01 6.87
N GLY A 60 -2.13 -9.04 6.11
CA GLY A 60 -1.68 -9.21 4.73
C GLY A 60 -2.80 -9.21 3.67
N TYR A 61 -4.05 -8.98 4.05
CA TYR A 61 -5.20 -8.87 3.13
C TYR A 61 -6.31 -8.01 3.72
N TRP A 62 -7.28 -7.60 2.88
CA TRP A 62 -8.47 -6.88 3.34
C TRP A 62 -9.42 -7.82 4.10
N SER A 63 -9.34 -7.80 5.43
CA SER A 63 -10.18 -8.63 6.29
C SER A 63 -11.55 -7.97 6.56
N PRO A 64 -12.58 -8.73 6.96
CA PRO A 64 -13.86 -8.14 7.39
C PRO A 64 -13.72 -7.13 8.52
N THR A 65 -12.70 -7.27 9.38
CA THR A 65 -12.44 -6.31 10.46
C THR A 65 -11.84 -5.01 9.92
N CYS A 66 -11.08 -5.07 8.82
CA CYS A 66 -10.61 -3.88 8.10
C CYS A 66 -11.80 -3.10 7.52
N GLU A 67 -12.78 -3.81 6.94
CA GLU A 67 -14.02 -3.22 6.44
C GLU A 67 -14.81 -2.51 7.55
N VAL A 68 -15.01 -3.17 8.69
CA VAL A 68 -15.74 -2.61 9.84
C VAL A 68 -15.08 -1.34 10.39
N TRP A 69 -13.75 -1.29 10.42
CA TRP A 69 -13.02 -0.10 10.89
C TRP A 69 -13.09 1.07 9.92
N TYR A 70 -13.18 0.79 8.60
CA TYR A 70 -13.17 1.83 7.57
C TYR A 70 -14.53 2.52 7.36
N GLN A 71 -15.65 1.85 7.70
CA GLN A 71 -17.01 2.39 7.56
C GLN A 71 -17.22 3.73 8.28
#